data_AF-A0A8S4A4X6-F1
#
_entry.id   AF-A0A8S4A4X6-F1
#
_cell.length_a   1.000
_cell.length_b   1.000
_cell.length_c   1.000
_cell.angle_alpha   90.00
_cell.angle_beta   90.00
_cell.angle_gamma   90.00
#
_symmetry.space_group_name_H-M   'P 1'
#
loop_
_entity.id
_entity.type
_entity.pdbx_description
1 polymer ?
#
loop_
_entity_poly.entity_id
_entity_poly.type
_entity_poly.pdbx_seq_one_letter_code
_entity_poly.pdbx_strand_id
1 'polypeptide(L)'
;MHKNQAVSRGMFRFLLANVNTGSRSCWDVLMATKSGHWSQGLLAAMNDVTAVVDSDDKLVVIKDKYPKAKYHFLVMPRRKIPSLKHVTKTDLDLLRHMQKKGEEIAERANKELQFRFGYHAVPSMSHLHMHVISQDFNSPFLKTKKHWNSFTTQYFVDSHSVIKNVEETGQWSPDVQDADKLLKQNLRCHVCKKEFDTIPSLKVHIVLHDVTKPSHTKS
;
A
#
# COMPACT_ATOMS: atom_id res chain seq x y z
N MET A 1 -35.62 -64.79 2.80
CA MET A 1 -34.24 -64.78 3.34
C MET A 1 -34.27 -64.17 4.74
N HIS A 2 -33.40 -64.68 5.61
CA HIS A 2 -33.55 -64.70 7.07
C HIS A 2 -33.51 -63.36 7.81
N LYS A 3 -34.23 -63.40 8.95
CA LYS A 3 -34.28 -62.53 10.13
C LYS A 3 -32.88 -62.19 10.69
N ASN A 4 -32.72 -61.03 11.34
CA ASN A 4 -32.56 -61.01 12.82
C ASN A 4 -32.45 -59.60 13.42
N GLN A 5 -33.17 -59.45 14.53
CA GLN A 5 -33.06 -58.40 15.56
C GLN A 5 -31.82 -58.65 16.44
N ALA A 6 -31.29 -57.57 17.05
CA ALA A 6 -31.25 -57.35 18.51
C ALA A 6 -29.99 -56.62 19.01
N VAL A 7 -30.22 -55.43 19.57
CA VAL A 7 -29.82 -54.88 20.89
C VAL A 7 -28.50 -55.37 21.55
N SER A 8 -27.65 -54.41 22.01
CA SER A 8 -27.27 -54.25 23.45
C SER A 8 -25.95 -53.51 23.72
N ARG A 9 -26.05 -52.48 24.60
CA ARG A 9 -25.19 -52.05 25.74
C ARG A 9 -23.66 -52.16 25.69
N GLY A 10 -22.99 -51.14 26.23
CA GLY A 10 -21.69 -51.34 26.89
C GLY A 10 -20.87 -50.05 27.11
N MET A 11 -20.97 -49.49 28.30
CA MET A 11 -20.07 -48.45 28.82
C MET A 11 -18.90 -49.15 29.53
N PHE A 12 -17.66 -48.90 29.13
CA PHE A 12 -16.48 -49.24 29.96
C PHE A 12 -15.40 -48.18 29.80
N ARG A 13 -14.92 -47.73 30.96
CA ARG A 13 -13.91 -46.71 31.20
C ARG A 13 -12.56 -47.43 31.33
N PHE A 14 -11.52 -46.96 30.66
CA PHE A 14 -10.13 -47.27 31.03
C PHE A 14 -9.29 -46.00 30.98
N LEU A 15 -8.78 -45.60 32.15
CA LEU A 15 -7.62 -44.73 32.28
C LEU A 15 -6.37 -45.57 32.05
N LEU A 16 -5.47 -45.10 31.18
CA LEU A 16 -4.04 -45.32 31.33
C LEU A 16 -3.32 -44.02 30.98
N ALA A 17 -2.61 -43.49 31.97
CA ALA A 17 -1.61 -42.45 31.79
C ALA A 17 -0.46 -43.01 30.95
N ASN A 18 0.07 -42.20 30.03
CA ASN A 18 1.42 -42.41 29.54
C ASN A 18 2.14 -41.07 29.40
N VAL A 19 3.14 -40.89 30.26
CA VAL A 19 4.14 -39.85 30.17
C VAL A 19 5.03 -40.23 28.99
N ASN A 20 5.13 -39.37 27.97
CA ASN A 20 6.18 -39.49 26.97
C ASN A 20 6.89 -38.15 26.81
N THR A 21 8.09 -38.12 27.40
CA THR A 21 9.17 -37.17 27.13
C THR A 21 9.64 -37.38 25.69
N GLY A 22 9.45 -36.39 24.81
CA GLY A 22 9.91 -36.47 23.43
C GLY A 22 10.04 -35.09 22.81
N SER A 23 11.29 -34.70 22.57
CA SER A 23 11.77 -33.51 21.86
C SER A 23 10.75 -32.73 21.02
N ARG A 24 10.52 -31.46 21.38
CA ARG A 24 9.90 -30.48 20.48
C ARG A 24 10.76 -30.38 19.23
N SER A 25 10.16 -30.68 18.08
CA SER A 25 10.81 -30.48 16.80
C SER A 25 11.04 -28.98 16.57
N CYS A 26 12.13 -28.63 15.88
CA CYS A 26 12.48 -27.25 15.51
C CYS A 26 11.37 -26.54 14.72
N TRP A 27 10.39 -27.28 14.20
CA TRP A 27 9.26 -26.79 13.42
C TRP A 27 8.14 -26.16 14.27
N ASP A 28 7.95 -26.59 15.52
CA ASP A 28 6.88 -26.06 16.39
C ASP A 28 7.21 -24.67 16.97
N VAL A 29 8.48 -24.25 16.89
CA VAL A 29 8.94 -22.90 17.30
C VAL A 29 8.77 -21.87 16.16
N LEU A 30 8.52 -22.32 14.93
CA LEU A 30 8.42 -21.46 13.74
C LEU A 30 7.01 -20.94 13.43
N MET A 31 5.98 -21.39 14.17
CA MET A 31 4.59 -20.94 14.00
C MET A 31 4.05 -20.19 15.23
N ALA A 32 4.92 -19.48 15.95
CA ALA A 32 4.50 -18.45 16.89
C ALA A 32 4.17 -17.15 16.12
N THR A 33 2.88 -17.01 15.85
CA THR A 33 2.16 -15.80 15.42
C THR A 33 2.87 -14.47 15.70
N LYS A 34 3.49 -13.85 14.68
CA LYS A 34 3.76 -12.41 14.70
C LYS A 34 2.52 -11.66 14.21
N SER A 35 1.48 -11.62 15.04
CA SER A 35 0.41 -10.64 14.89
C SER A 35 0.92 -9.27 15.36
N GLY A 36 1.80 -8.66 14.56
CA GLY A 36 2.11 -7.24 14.71
C GLY A 36 0.86 -6.40 14.43
N HIS A 37 0.72 -5.25 15.09
CA HIS A 37 -0.33 -4.28 14.76
C HIS A 37 -0.33 -4.04 13.24
N TRP A 38 -1.50 -4.13 12.59
CA TRP A 38 -1.61 -4.12 11.12
C TRP A 38 -0.93 -2.91 10.45
N SER A 39 -0.79 -1.78 11.16
CA SER A 39 -0.08 -0.59 10.69
C SER A 39 1.42 -0.82 10.47
N GLN A 40 2.02 -1.87 11.06
CA GLN A 40 3.42 -2.25 10.93
C GLN A 40 3.67 -3.21 9.75
N GLY A 41 2.64 -3.55 8.98
CA GLY A 41 2.76 -4.48 7.85
C GLY A 41 3.81 -4.08 6.81
N LEU A 42 4.12 -2.79 6.68
CA LEU A 42 5.17 -2.30 5.79
C LEU A 42 6.57 -2.76 6.20
N LEU A 43 6.89 -2.76 7.50
CA LEU A 43 8.21 -3.19 7.97
C LEU A 43 8.46 -4.68 7.70
N ALA A 44 7.42 -5.49 7.75
CA ALA A 44 7.51 -6.90 7.34
C ALA A 44 7.74 -7.01 5.82
N ALA A 45 6.99 -6.25 5.01
CA ALA A 45 7.11 -6.25 3.56
C ALA A 45 8.49 -5.77 3.05
N MET A 46 9.18 -4.89 3.79
CA MET A 46 10.56 -4.47 3.46
C MET A 46 11.56 -5.63 3.41
N ASN A 47 11.29 -6.71 4.15
CA ASN A 47 12.16 -7.89 4.24
C ASN A 47 11.62 -9.06 3.40
N ASP A 48 10.48 -8.89 2.74
CA ASP A 48 9.89 -9.89 1.86
C ASP A 48 10.50 -9.77 0.46
N VAL A 49 11.41 -10.68 0.13
CA VAL A 49 12.11 -10.74 -1.16
C VAL A 49 11.16 -10.82 -2.36
N THR A 50 9.92 -11.29 -2.17
CA THR A 50 8.94 -11.38 -3.26
C THR A 50 8.24 -10.05 -3.53
N ALA A 51 8.22 -9.15 -2.55
CA ALA A 51 7.62 -7.83 -2.65
C ALA A 51 8.61 -6.77 -3.12
N VAL A 52 9.90 -6.92 -2.77
CA VAL A 52 10.97 -5.97 -3.12
C VAL A 52 11.22 -5.98 -4.63
N VAL A 53 11.21 -4.79 -5.23
CA VAL A 53 11.50 -4.59 -6.66
C VAL A 53 12.84 -3.91 -6.92
N ASP A 54 13.32 -3.14 -5.94
CA ASP A 54 14.60 -2.44 -5.99
C ASP A 54 15.00 -2.05 -4.57
N SER A 55 16.28 -1.85 -4.32
CA SER A 55 16.77 -1.35 -3.04
C SER A 55 18.19 -0.82 -3.17
N ASP A 56 18.54 0.13 -2.30
CA ASP A 56 19.91 0.61 -2.12
C ASP A 56 20.26 0.69 -0.63
N ASP A 57 21.32 1.42 -0.28
CA ASP A 57 21.79 1.62 1.09
C ASP A 57 20.80 2.43 1.95
N LYS A 58 19.96 3.27 1.34
CA LYS A 58 19.03 4.18 2.04
C LYS A 58 17.57 3.79 1.89
N LEU A 59 17.19 3.15 0.79
CA LEU A 59 15.81 2.92 0.38
C LEU A 59 15.54 1.44 0.06
N VAL A 60 14.27 1.10 0.16
CA VAL A 60 13.68 -0.11 -0.42
C VAL A 60 12.43 0.27 -1.18
N VAL A 61 12.23 -0.35 -2.33
CA VAL A 61 11.02 -0.19 -3.14
C VAL A 61 10.30 -1.52 -3.15
N ILE A 62 9.01 -1.50 -2.80
CA ILE A 62 8.16 -2.69 -2.79
C ILE A 62 6.93 -2.48 -3.69
N LYS A 63 6.37 -3.58 -4.21
CA LYS A 63 5.01 -3.56 -4.78
C LYS A 63 3.99 -3.32 -3.67
N ASP A 64 3.03 -2.43 -3.90
CA ASP A 64 1.88 -2.32 -2.99
C ASP A 64 1.07 -3.62 -3.06
N LYS A 65 0.76 -4.20 -1.89
CA LYS A 65 0.02 -5.46 -1.80
C LYS A 65 -1.41 -5.36 -2.33
N TYR A 66 -1.98 -4.15 -2.31
CA TYR A 66 -3.35 -3.84 -2.74
C TYR A 66 -3.32 -2.67 -3.73
N PRO A 67 -2.71 -2.84 -4.92
CA PRO A 67 -2.39 -1.75 -5.84
C PRO A 67 -3.65 -1.02 -6.29
N LYS A 68 -3.66 0.32 -6.38
CA LYS A 68 -4.87 1.08 -6.79
C LYS A 68 -4.90 1.44 -8.28
N ALA A 69 -3.84 1.12 -9.01
CA ALA A 69 -3.69 1.23 -10.46
C ALA A 69 -2.92 0.01 -11.00
N LYS A 70 -2.67 -0.07 -12.32
CA LYS A 70 -1.83 -1.13 -12.92
C LYS A 70 -0.46 -1.22 -12.25
N TYR A 71 0.16 -0.07 -11.98
CA TYR A 71 1.44 0.02 -11.30
C TYR A 71 1.29 0.84 -10.03
N HIS A 72 1.60 0.23 -8.89
CA HIS A 72 1.60 0.89 -7.60
C HIS A 72 2.72 0.35 -6.73
N PHE A 73 3.71 1.20 -6.45
CA PHE A 73 4.87 0.88 -5.62
C PHE A 73 4.95 1.82 -4.43
N LEU A 74 5.70 1.39 -3.42
CA LEU A 74 6.02 2.17 -2.24
C LEU A 74 7.54 2.31 -2.15
N VAL A 75 8.04 3.53 -2.27
CA VAL A 75 9.45 3.86 -1.99
C VAL A 75 9.54 4.22 -0.52
N MET A 76 10.39 3.52 0.24
CA MET A 76 10.45 3.64 1.68
C MET A 76 11.90 3.75 2.17
N PRO A 77 12.19 4.64 3.13
CA PRO A 77 13.51 4.70 3.74
C PRO A 77 13.77 3.48 4.61
N ARG A 78 15.03 3.04 4.69
CA ARG A 78 15.47 2.03 5.67
C ARG A 78 15.48 2.59 7.08
N ARG A 79 15.86 3.87 7.23
CA ARG A 79 15.74 4.59 8.50
C ARG A 79 14.26 4.71 8.88
N LYS A 80 13.95 4.47 10.15
CA LYS A 80 12.59 4.58 10.68
C LYS A 80 12.17 6.05 10.76
N ILE A 81 11.24 6.46 9.90
CA ILE A 81 10.59 7.78 9.94
C ILE A 81 9.09 7.49 10.02
N PRO A 82 8.38 7.83 11.12
CA PRO A 82 7.00 7.38 11.29
C PRO A 82 6.02 7.91 10.24
N SER A 83 6.20 9.17 9.83
CA SER A 83 5.33 9.86 8.87
C SER A 83 5.99 11.14 8.37
N LEU A 84 5.38 11.80 7.38
CA LEU A 84 5.85 13.10 6.89
C LEU A 84 5.98 14.17 7.98
N LYS A 85 5.19 14.11 9.07
CA LYS A 85 5.27 15.07 10.18
C LYS A 85 6.62 15.08 10.90
N HIS A 86 7.43 14.03 10.70
CA HIS A 86 8.75 13.86 11.33
C HIS A 86 9.90 14.22 10.38
N VAL A 87 9.58 14.69 9.17
CA VAL A 87 10.56 15.08 8.17
C VAL A 87 10.99 16.53 8.40
N THR A 88 12.30 16.76 8.39
CA THR A 88 12.92 18.08 8.59
C THR A 88 13.92 18.41 7.48
N LYS A 89 14.57 19.58 7.52
CA LYS A 89 15.61 19.96 6.54
C LYS A 89 16.74 18.93 6.38
N THR A 90 17.07 18.19 7.44
CA THR A 90 18.13 17.15 7.37
C THR A 90 17.76 15.99 6.47
N ASP A 91 16.48 15.87 6.10
CA ASP A 91 15.94 14.76 5.34
C ASP A 91 15.70 15.13 3.87
N LEU A 92 16.03 16.36 3.45
CA LEU A 92 15.82 16.83 2.07
C LEU A 92 16.52 15.93 1.05
N ASP A 93 17.77 15.55 1.31
CA ASP A 93 18.51 14.63 0.42
C ASP A 93 17.82 13.27 0.31
N LEU A 94 17.26 12.77 1.42
CA LEU A 94 16.50 11.53 1.43
C LEU A 94 15.21 11.68 0.60
N LEU A 95 14.45 12.76 0.75
CA LEU A 95 13.23 13.00 -0.02
C LEU A 95 13.51 13.13 -1.52
N ARG A 96 14.57 13.87 -1.90
CA ARG A 96 15.01 13.99 -3.29
C ARG A 96 15.46 12.64 -3.86
N HIS A 97 16.15 11.82 -3.06
CA HIS A 97 16.52 10.46 -3.44
C HIS A 97 15.30 9.54 -3.61
N MET A 98 14.31 9.65 -2.72
CA MET A 98 13.03 8.92 -2.86
C MET A 98 12.31 9.29 -4.14
N GLN A 99 12.23 10.59 -4.47
CA GLN A 99 11.63 11.09 -5.71
C GLN A 99 12.32 10.50 -6.93
N LYS A 100 13.64 10.65 -7.03
CA LYS A 100 14.45 10.11 -8.14
C LYS A 100 14.28 8.59 -8.28
N LYS A 101 14.34 7.85 -7.17
CA LYS A 101 14.12 6.40 -7.17
C LYS A 101 12.72 6.05 -7.67
N GLY A 102 11.70 6.83 -7.30
CA GLY A 102 10.33 6.66 -7.80
C GLY A 102 10.25 6.80 -9.31
N GLU A 103 10.87 7.83 -9.88
CA GLU A 103 10.91 8.08 -11.33
C GLU A 103 11.62 6.95 -12.09
N GLU A 104 12.76 6.48 -11.58
CA GLU A 104 13.48 5.32 -12.14
C GLU A 104 12.60 4.06 -12.20
N ILE A 105 11.80 3.82 -11.15
CA ILE A 105 10.91 2.66 -11.06
C ILE A 105 9.71 2.82 -12.00
N ALA A 106 9.13 4.02 -12.09
CA ALA A 106 8.04 4.31 -13.02
C ALA A 106 8.50 4.07 -14.48
N GLU A 107 9.66 4.60 -14.86
CA GLU A 107 10.22 4.44 -16.20
C GLU A 107 10.54 2.98 -16.54
N ARG A 108 11.07 2.21 -15.57
CA ARG A 108 11.32 0.77 -15.73
C ARG A 108 10.03 -0.03 -15.85
N ALA A 109 8.99 0.36 -15.12
CA ALA A 109 7.70 -0.33 -15.10
C ALA A 109 6.89 -0.09 -16.38
N ASN A 110 6.77 1.16 -16.81
CA ASN A 110 6.11 1.53 -18.06
C ASN A 110 6.49 2.96 -18.49
N LYS A 111 7.17 3.08 -19.63
CA LYS A 111 7.64 4.38 -20.15
C LYS A 111 6.53 5.26 -20.71
N GLU A 112 5.43 4.65 -21.13
CA GLU A 112 4.34 5.33 -21.82
C GLU A 112 3.32 5.91 -20.84
N LEU A 113 3.05 5.25 -19.71
CA LEU A 113 2.04 5.72 -18.75
C LEU A 113 2.51 6.95 -17.96
N GLN A 114 1.54 7.80 -17.61
CA GLN A 114 1.73 8.85 -16.62
C GLN A 114 1.73 8.25 -15.21
N PHE A 115 2.63 8.77 -14.37
CA PHE A 115 2.74 8.42 -12.96
C PHE A 115 2.64 9.67 -12.10
N ARG A 116 2.17 9.48 -10.86
CA ARG A 116 2.30 10.47 -9.79
C ARG A 116 3.15 9.91 -8.67
N PHE A 117 3.86 10.83 -8.01
CA PHE A 117 4.77 10.56 -6.90
C PHE A 117 4.33 11.39 -5.71
N GLY A 118 4.03 10.76 -4.59
CA GLY A 118 3.54 11.53 -3.46
C GLY A 118 3.08 10.72 -2.27
N TYR A 119 2.38 11.39 -1.37
CA TYR A 119 2.09 10.91 -0.04
C TYR A 119 0.62 11.17 0.30
N HIS A 120 0.03 10.31 1.12
CA HIS A 120 -1.23 10.64 1.76
C HIS A 120 -1.01 11.66 2.89
N ALA A 121 -1.85 12.70 2.92
CA ALA A 121 -1.80 13.75 3.94
C ALA A 121 -1.91 13.19 5.37
N VAL A 122 -2.75 12.16 5.55
CA VAL A 122 -2.81 11.34 6.75
C VAL A 122 -2.50 9.89 6.36
N PRO A 123 -1.32 9.35 6.72
CA PRO A 123 -0.94 8.01 6.30
C PRO A 123 -1.80 6.94 7.01
N SER A 124 -2.16 5.88 6.28
CA SER A 124 -2.90 4.73 6.82
C SER A 124 -2.01 3.72 7.54
N MET A 125 -0.70 3.75 7.27
CA MET A 125 0.30 2.87 7.86
C MET A 125 1.42 3.69 8.47
N SER A 126 2.03 3.17 9.53
CA SER A 126 3.24 3.76 10.10
C SER A 126 4.44 3.40 9.22
N HIS A 127 5.43 4.29 9.21
CA HIS A 127 6.62 4.29 8.34
C HIS A 127 6.39 5.08 7.05
N LEU A 128 7.23 6.07 6.81
CA LEU A 128 7.18 6.94 5.64
C LEU A 128 7.24 6.11 4.36
N HIS A 129 6.32 6.35 3.44
CA HIS A 129 6.30 5.71 2.14
C HIS A 129 5.79 6.69 1.10
N MET A 130 6.54 6.85 0.01
CA MET A 130 6.10 7.58 -1.16
C MET A 130 5.43 6.59 -2.12
N HIS A 131 4.20 6.91 -2.52
CA HIS A 131 3.49 6.20 -3.56
C HIS A 131 4.08 6.56 -4.92
N VAL A 132 4.37 5.53 -5.72
CA VAL A 132 4.62 5.63 -7.16
C VAL A 132 3.43 4.96 -7.83
N ILE A 133 2.54 5.74 -8.45
CA ILE A 133 1.25 5.22 -8.92
C ILE A 133 0.93 5.68 -10.34
N SER A 134 0.62 4.74 -11.23
CA SER A 134 0.17 5.04 -12.59
C SER A 134 -1.23 5.65 -12.58
N GLN A 135 -1.52 6.57 -13.51
CA GLN A 135 -2.77 7.33 -13.54
C GLN A 135 -3.97 6.59 -14.16
N ASP A 136 -3.81 5.33 -14.58
CA ASP A 136 -4.93 4.55 -15.14
C ASP A 136 -5.98 4.16 -14.08
N PHE A 137 -5.57 4.00 -12.81
CA PHE A 137 -6.40 3.53 -11.71
C PHE A 137 -7.22 2.25 -12.01
N ASN A 138 -6.77 1.44 -12.98
CA ASN A 138 -7.41 0.22 -13.41
C ASN A 138 -6.91 -0.95 -12.56
N SER A 139 -7.58 -1.17 -11.42
CA SER A 139 -7.24 -2.24 -10.50
C SER A 139 -8.47 -2.87 -9.82
N PRO A 140 -8.47 -4.19 -9.56
CA PRO A 140 -9.49 -4.84 -8.73
C PRO A 140 -9.48 -4.38 -7.25
N PHE A 141 -8.40 -3.77 -6.76
CA PHE A 141 -8.31 -3.28 -5.37
C PHE A 141 -8.80 -1.83 -5.20
N LEU A 142 -9.11 -1.12 -6.29
CA LEU A 142 -9.84 0.14 -6.23
C LEU A 142 -11.33 -0.13 -5.99
N LYS A 143 -11.69 -0.25 -4.71
CA LYS A 143 -13.02 -0.70 -4.26
C LYS A 143 -13.94 0.38 -3.67
N THR A 144 -13.39 1.47 -3.14
CA THR A 144 -14.16 2.41 -2.31
C THR A 144 -13.94 3.86 -2.72
N LYS A 145 -14.89 4.73 -2.36
CA LYS A 145 -14.77 6.19 -2.52
C LYS A 145 -13.51 6.73 -1.83
N LYS A 146 -13.20 6.23 -0.63
CA LYS A 146 -11.98 6.57 0.08
C LYS A 146 -10.72 6.21 -0.72
N HIS A 147 -10.68 5.03 -1.35
CA HIS A 147 -9.54 4.67 -2.20
C HIS A 147 -9.40 5.59 -3.41
N TRP A 148 -10.49 6.04 -4.03
CA TRP A 148 -10.41 6.98 -5.14
C TRP A 148 -9.90 8.34 -4.66
N ASN A 149 -10.63 8.94 -3.71
CA ASN A 149 -10.37 10.29 -3.25
C ASN A 149 -9.00 10.44 -2.56
N SER A 150 -8.45 9.37 -1.97
CA SER A 150 -7.12 9.44 -1.36
C SER A 150 -6.01 9.68 -2.38
N PHE A 151 -6.21 9.35 -3.67
CA PHE A 151 -5.24 9.58 -4.74
C PHE A 151 -5.63 10.74 -5.67
N THR A 152 -6.92 11.07 -5.79
CA THR A 152 -7.41 12.02 -6.82
C THR A 152 -7.88 13.37 -6.26
N THR A 153 -7.65 13.63 -4.98
CA THR A 153 -7.90 14.94 -4.33
C THR A 153 -6.61 15.50 -3.74
N GLN A 154 -6.70 16.66 -3.07
CA GLN A 154 -5.58 17.23 -2.30
C GLN A 154 -5.12 16.36 -1.12
N TYR A 155 -5.84 15.28 -0.83
CA TYR A 155 -5.39 14.27 0.13
C TYR A 155 -4.10 13.58 -0.32
N PHE A 156 -3.87 13.50 -1.63
CA PHE A 156 -2.60 13.06 -2.20
C PHE A 156 -1.70 14.26 -2.45
N VAL A 157 -0.69 14.40 -1.60
CA VAL A 157 0.28 15.48 -1.64
C VAL A 157 1.42 15.09 -2.56
N ASP A 158 1.70 15.96 -3.54
CA ASP A 158 2.80 15.76 -4.48
C ASP A 158 4.18 15.81 -3.80
N SER A 159 5.07 14.90 -4.19
CA SER A 159 6.41 14.78 -3.60
C SER A 159 7.26 16.04 -3.76
N HIS A 160 7.21 16.72 -4.91
CA HIS A 160 7.93 17.97 -5.10
C HIS A 160 7.38 19.09 -4.22
N SER A 161 6.08 19.10 -3.98
CA SER A 161 5.44 20.06 -3.07
C SER A 161 5.89 19.85 -1.62
N VAL A 162 6.04 18.59 -1.18
CA VAL A 162 6.61 18.27 0.14
C VAL A 162 8.06 18.75 0.23
N ILE A 163 8.90 18.44 -0.75
CA ILE A 163 10.31 18.84 -0.78
C ILE A 163 10.43 20.36 -0.68
N LYS A 164 9.69 21.08 -1.53
CA LYS A 164 9.67 22.55 -1.54
C LYS A 164 9.24 23.13 -0.18
N ASN A 165 8.16 22.60 0.39
CA ASN A 165 7.66 23.08 1.69
C ASN A 165 8.67 22.87 2.82
N VAL A 166 9.34 21.72 2.88
CA VAL A 166 10.37 21.43 3.89
C VAL A 166 11.60 22.32 3.68
N GLU A 167 11.99 22.58 2.44
CA GLU A 167 13.10 23.46 2.09
C GLU A 167 12.85 24.90 2.58
N GLU A 168 11.65 25.43 2.34
CA GLU A 168 11.24 26.78 2.71
C GLU A 168 11.01 26.93 4.22
N THR A 169 10.21 26.04 4.82
CA THR A 169 9.69 26.20 6.19
C THR A 169 10.43 25.40 7.25
N GLY A 170 11.21 24.40 6.83
CA GLY A 170 12.02 23.54 7.68
C GLY A 170 11.36 22.25 8.16
N GLN A 171 10.05 22.14 8.03
CA GLN A 171 9.29 20.96 8.43
C GLN A 171 8.03 20.81 7.58
N TRP A 172 7.52 19.60 7.45
CA TRP A 172 6.23 19.39 6.80
C TRP A 172 5.08 19.64 7.79
N SER A 173 4.30 20.70 7.55
CA SER A 173 3.12 21.05 8.34
C SER A 173 1.88 21.13 7.46
N PRO A 174 1.20 20.00 7.19
CA PRO A 174 -0.02 20.00 6.41
C PRO A 174 -1.18 20.58 7.23
N ASP A 175 -2.01 21.41 6.60
CA ASP A 175 -3.35 21.67 7.11
C ASP A 175 -4.22 20.43 6.89
N VAL A 176 -4.42 19.66 7.95
CA VAL A 176 -5.17 18.39 7.93
C VAL A 176 -6.61 18.56 8.41
N GLN A 177 -7.07 19.78 8.71
CA GLN A 177 -8.40 20.02 9.29
C GLN A 177 -9.52 19.46 8.41
N ASP A 178 -9.31 19.42 7.08
CA ASP A 178 -10.29 18.98 6.11
C ASP A 178 -9.95 17.65 5.42
N ALA A 179 -8.97 16.90 5.93
CA ALA A 179 -8.53 15.64 5.32
C ALA A 179 -9.68 14.62 5.17
N ASP A 180 -10.56 14.52 6.17
CA ASP A 180 -11.73 13.65 6.13
C ASP A 180 -12.81 14.14 5.14
N LYS A 181 -12.93 15.46 4.94
CA LYS A 181 -13.85 16.02 3.95
C LYS A 181 -13.40 15.66 2.55
N LEU A 182 -12.10 15.75 2.26
CA LEU A 182 -11.51 15.36 0.97
C LEU A 182 -11.84 13.89 0.62
N LEU A 183 -11.76 12.98 1.61
CA LEU A 183 -12.08 11.57 1.39
C LEU A 183 -13.57 11.30 1.14
N LYS A 184 -14.47 12.20 1.56
CA LYS A 184 -15.93 12.05 1.44
C LYS A 184 -16.53 12.75 0.20
N GLN A 185 -15.73 13.51 -0.54
CA GLN A 185 -16.17 14.20 -1.76
C GLN A 185 -16.83 13.27 -2.79
N ASN A 186 -17.66 13.84 -3.67
CA ASN A 186 -18.26 13.12 -4.79
C ASN A 186 -17.17 12.51 -5.68
N LEU A 187 -17.46 11.35 -6.27
CA LEU A 187 -16.51 10.70 -7.16
C LEU A 187 -16.42 11.53 -8.44
N ARG A 188 -15.26 12.12 -8.67
CA ARG A 188 -14.99 12.93 -9.85
C ARG A 188 -13.84 12.33 -10.62
N CYS A 189 -13.99 12.15 -11.93
CA CYS A 189 -12.92 11.65 -12.80
C CYS A 189 -11.72 12.61 -12.73
N HIS A 190 -10.51 12.07 -12.54
CA HIS A 190 -9.30 12.90 -12.41
C HIS A 190 -8.88 13.55 -13.74
N VAL A 191 -9.32 12.99 -14.88
CA VAL A 191 -9.09 13.53 -16.23
C VAL A 191 -10.16 14.55 -16.60
N CYS A 192 -11.37 14.11 -16.95
CA CYS A 192 -12.41 14.99 -17.52
C CYS A 192 -13.35 15.64 -16.50
N LYS A 193 -13.17 15.38 -15.20
CA LYS A 193 -13.97 15.95 -14.11
C LYS A 193 -15.46 15.57 -14.09
N LYS A 194 -15.90 14.60 -14.91
CA LYS A 194 -17.26 14.02 -14.81
C LYS A 194 -17.49 13.39 -13.44
N GLU A 195 -18.68 13.57 -12.88
CA GLU A 195 -19.08 13.01 -11.59
C GLU A 195 -19.78 11.66 -11.72
N PHE A 196 -19.68 10.85 -10.67
CA PHE A 196 -20.23 9.50 -10.57
C PHE A 196 -20.76 9.24 -9.16
N ASP A 197 -21.82 8.45 -9.06
CA ASP A 197 -22.40 8.07 -7.76
C ASP A 197 -21.74 6.82 -7.17
N THR A 198 -21.11 5.99 -8.01
CA THR A 198 -20.57 4.68 -7.59
C THR A 198 -19.18 4.40 -8.16
N ILE A 199 -18.40 3.58 -7.45
CA ILE A 199 -17.09 3.11 -7.93
C ILE A 199 -17.21 2.26 -9.21
N PRO A 200 -18.18 1.33 -9.36
CA PRO A 200 -18.33 0.58 -10.60
C PRO A 200 -18.55 1.46 -11.83
N SER A 201 -19.43 2.46 -11.76
CA SER A 201 -19.68 3.35 -12.90
C SER A 201 -18.47 4.21 -13.23
N LEU A 202 -17.75 4.69 -12.22
CA LEU A 202 -16.47 5.37 -12.40
C LEU A 202 -15.43 4.45 -13.07
N LYS A 203 -15.31 3.19 -12.64
CA LYS A 203 -14.33 2.25 -13.19
C LYS A 203 -14.55 1.92 -14.67
N VAL A 204 -15.81 1.81 -15.09
CA VAL A 204 -16.16 1.68 -16.52
C VAL A 204 -15.76 2.93 -17.30
N HIS A 205 -15.82 4.11 -16.67
CA HIS A 205 -15.48 5.37 -17.32
C HIS A 205 -13.96 5.61 -17.43
N ILE A 206 -13.19 5.36 -16.38
CA ILE A 206 -11.76 5.73 -16.36
C ILE A 206 -10.92 4.99 -17.41
N VAL A 207 -11.34 3.79 -17.82
CA VAL A 207 -10.67 3.00 -18.87
C VAL A 207 -10.85 3.59 -20.28
N LEU A 208 -11.72 4.59 -20.44
CA LEU A 208 -11.92 5.31 -21.70
C LEU A 208 -10.91 6.44 -21.91
N HIS A 209 -10.17 6.85 -20.88
CA HIS A 209 -9.18 7.92 -20.97
C HIS A 209 -7.81 7.37 -21.37
N ASP A 210 -7.15 8.08 -22.28
CA ASP A 210 -5.72 7.92 -22.50
C ASP A 210 -4.96 8.63 -21.36
N VAL A 211 -4.14 7.86 -20.65
CA VAL A 211 -3.31 8.32 -19.53
C VAL A 211 -1.82 8.12 -19.85
N THR A 212 -1.48 8.05 -21.14
CA THR A 212 -0.09 8.05 -21.59
C THR A 212 0.54 9.44 -21.49
N LYS A 213 1.87 9.49 -21.39
CA LYS A 213 2.64 10.73 -21.43
C LYS A 213 2.35 11.40 -22.77
N PRO A 214 2.20 12.74 -22.82
CA PRO A 214 2.06 13.45 -24.09
C PRO A 214 3.21 13.05 -25.01
N SER A 215 2.92 12.69 -26.26
CA SER A 215 3.98 12.46 -27.24
C SER A 215 4.81 13.73 -27.34
N HIS A 216 6.11 13.65 -27.05
CA HIS A 216 7.04 14.71 -27.44
C HIS A 216 7.10 14.73 -28.96
N THR A 217 6.14 15.41 -29.60
CA THR A 217 6.35 15.91 -30.95
C THR A 217 7.49 16.92 -30.82
N LYS A 218 8.70 16.49 -31.19
CA LYS A 218 9.79 17.41 -31.48
C LYS A 218 9.28 18.33 -32.60
N SER A 219 8.89 19.55 -32.25
CA SER A 219 8.86 20.67 -33.18
C SER A 219 10.28 21.15 -33.41
#